data_AF-A0A0K8S5X9-F1
#
_entry.id   AF-A0A0K8S5X9-F1
#
_cell.length_a   1.000
_cell.length_b   1.000
_cell.length_c   1.000
_cell.angle_alpha   90.00
_cell.angle_beta   90.00
_cell.angle_gamma   90.00
#
_symmetry.space_group_name_H-M   'P 1'
#
loop_
_entity.id
_entity.type
_entity.pdbx_description
1 polymer ?
#
loop_
_entity_poly.entity_id
_entity_poly.type
_entity_poly.pdbx_seq_one_letter_code
_entity_poly.pdbx_strand_id
1 'polypeptide(L)'
;FDYETRSRYAFTLIATDYGSKVSKVRVRIEIESRDEFYPQFTERTYRFVITDKDLPVGYVVGTVVATDRDKGPDGRIVYQLTNQHPYFKVNRTTGAVMIKKKIDSNLNIKQEVSFVVRA
;
A
#
# COMPACT_ATOMS: atom_id res chain seq x y z
N PHE A 1 4.66 -4.76 22.61
CA PHE A 1 3.70 -3.71 22.20
C PHE A 1 3.53 -3.85 20.71
N ASP A 2 2.31 -3.71 20.21
CA ASP A 2 1.96 -3.86 18.79
C ASP A 2 1.23 -2.58 18.39
N TYR A 3 1.87 -1.79 17.52
CA TYR A 3 1.35 -0.49 17.08
C TYR A 3 0.08 -0.65 16.23
N GLU A 4 0.07 -1.65 15.36
CA GLU A 4 -1.03 -2.05 14.48
C GLU A 4 -2.27 -2.40 15.30
N THR A 5 -2.12 -3.06 16.45
CA THR A 5 -3.25 -3.32 17.34
C THR A 5 -3.64 -2.09 18.18
N ARG A 6 -2.67 -1.42 18.80
CA ARG A 6 -2.93 -0.28 19.69
C ARG A 6 -1.72 0.64 19.76
N SER A 7 -1.85 1.87 19.27
CA SER A 7 -0.75 2.84 19.27
C SER A 7 -0.62 3.67 20.54
N ARG A 8 -1.61 3.64 21.45
CA ARG A 8 -1.64 4.52 22.63
C ARG A 8 -2.26 3.91 23.87
N TYR A 9 -1.62 4.19 25.01
CA TYR A 9 -2.19 3.97 26.34
C TYR A 9 -2.33 5.31 27.07
N ALA A 10 -3.43 5.46 27.80
CA ALA A 10 -3.66 6.60 28.66
C ALA A 10 -4.31 6.10 29.96
N PHE A 11 -3.71 6.46 31.09
CA PHE A 11 -4.22 6.10 32.42
C PHE A 11 -3.86 7.19 33.43
N THR A 12 -4.51 7.16 34.59
CA THR A 12 -4.25 8.10 35.69
C THR A 12 -3.53 7.34 36.80
N LEU A 13 -2.32 7.78 37.15
CA LEU A 13 -1.64 7.32 38.36
C LEU A 13 -2.19 8.09 39.55
N ILE A 14 -2.40 7.36 40.66
CA ILE A 14 -2.87 7.91 41.92
C ILE A 14 -1.81 7.59 42.97
N ALA A 15 -1.26 8.63 43.60
CA ALA A 15 -0.36 8.48 44.73
C ALA A 15 -1.12 8.84 46.02
N THR A 16 -1.02 7.98 47.03
CA THR A 16 -1.66 8.17 48.34
C THR A 16 -0.61 8.08 49.44
N ASP A 17 -0.59 9.04 50.37
CA ASP A 17 0.30 8.98 51.54
C ASP A 17 -0.39 8.32 52.76
N TYR A 18 0.39 8.07 53.82
CA TYR A 18 -0.13 7.51 55.09
C TYR A 18 -1.15 8.43 55.78
N GLY A 19 -1.22 9.71 55.41
CA GLY A 19 -2.17 10.70 55.90
C GLY A 19 -3.45 10.80 55.04
N SER A 20 -3.68 9.87 54.12
CA SER A 20 -4.82 9.87 53.19
C SER A 20 -4.86 11.04 52.20
N LYS A 21 -3.76 11.77 52.00
CA LYS A 21 -3.66 12.75 50.92
C LYS A 21 -3.48 12.02 49.59
N VAL A 22 -4.15 12.51 48.56
CA VAL A 22 -4.14 11.92 47.22
C VAL A 22 -3.63 12.92 46.20
N SER A 23 -2.72 12.48 45.33
CA SER A 23 -2.31 13.21 44.12
C SER A 23 -2.57 12.35 42.88
N LYS A 24 -2.94 13.00 41.76
CA LYS A 24 -3.26 12.32 40.51
C LYS A 24 -2.44 12.91 39.37
N VAL A 25 -1.88 12.06 38.52
CA VAL A 25 -1.19 12.48 37.29
C VAL A 25 -1.67 11.63 36.11
N ARG A 26 -1.90 12.28 34.96
CA ARG A 26 -2.24 11.57 33.72
C ARG A 26 -0.95 11.14 33.03
N VAL A 27 -0.86 9.85 32.71
CA VAL A 27 0.23 9.27 31.95
C VAL A 27 -0.29 8.90 30.57
N ARG A 28 0.47 9.29 29.54
CA ARG A 28 0.20 8.96 28.15
C ARG A 28 1.45 8.28 27.59
N ILE A 29 1.27 7.10 27.02
CA ILE A 29 2.32 6.32 26.37
C ILE A 29 1.94 6.21 24.90
N GLU A 30 2.83 6.68 24.03
CA GLU A 30 2.76 6.47 22.58
C GLU A 30 3.68 5.31 22.23
N ILE A 31 3.20 4.42 21.37
CA ILE A 31 3.99 3.35 20.79
C ILE A 31 4.53 3.87 19.46
N GLU A 32 5.84 3.76 19.27
CA GLU A 32 6.47 4.05 17.99
C GLU A 32 6.08 2.99 16.96
N SER A 33 5.71 3.41 15.76
CA SER A 33 5.46 2.48 14.66
C SER A 33 6.77 1.90 14.14
N ARG A 34 6.68 0.71 13.56
CA ARG A 34 7.72 0.09 12.75
C ARG A 34 7.05 -0.55 11.55
N ASP A 35 7.78 -0.57 10.44
CA ASP A 35 7.41 -1.31 9.23
C ASP A 35 7.63 -2.81 9.49
N GLU A 36 6.57 -3.54 9.84
CA GLU A 36 6.63 -4.95 10.24
C GLU A 36 6.15 -5.90 9.14
N PHE A 37 5.30 -5.43 8.25
CA PHE A 37 4.78 -6.16 7.12
C PHE A 37 5.36 -5.63 5.81
N TYR A 38 5.06 -6.33 4.73
CA TYR A 38 5.47 -5.94 3.39
C TYR A 38 4.24 -5.96 2.51
N PRO A 39 4.18 -5.11 1.48
CA PRO A 39 3.02 -5.05 0.62
C PRO A 39 2.93 -6.34 -0.20
N GLN A 40 1.72 -6.91 -0.25
CA GLN A 40 1.44 -8.15 -0.96
C GLN A 40 0.33 -7.93 -1.97
N PHE A 41 0.55 -8.39 -3.21
CA PHE A 41 -0.52 -8.44 -4.21
C PHE A 41 -1.64 -9.38 -3.74
N THR A 42 -2.89 -8.96 -3.95
CA THR A 42 -4.06 -9.78 -3.59
C THR A 42 -4.24 -11.00 -4.50
N GLU A 43 -3.72 -10.93 -5.72
CA GLU A 43 -3.73 -12.02 -6.69
C GLU A 43 -2.32 -12.45 -7.05
N ARG A 44 -2.13 -13.75 -7.29
CA ARG A 44 -0.85 -14.29 -7.78
C ARG A 44 -0.58 -13.89 -9.23
N THR A 45 -1.62 -13.66 -10.02
CA THR A 45 -1.50 -13.32 -11.44
C THR A 45 -2.66 -12.43 -11.86
N TYR A 46 -2.35 -11.28 -12.43
CA TYR A 46 -3.31 -10.38 -13.02
C TYR A 46 -3.37 -10.60 -14.54
N ARG A 47 -4.58 -10.75 -15.09
CA ARG A 47 -4.80 -10.90 -16.52
C ARG A 47 -5.76 -9.82 -17.00
N PHE A 48 -5.29 -9.01 -17.95
CA PHE A 48 -6.08 -7.98 -18.60
C PHE A 48 -6.24 -8.32 -20.07
N VAL A 49 -7.46 -8.19 -20.59
CA VAL A 49 -7.76 -8.44 -22.00
C VAL A 49 -7.94 -7.10 -22.69
N ILE A 50 -7.14 -6.88 -23.74
CA ILE A 50 -7.26 -5.71 -24.60
C ILE A 50 -8.01 -6.13 -25.84
N THR A 51 -9.25 -5.69 -25.96
CA THR A 51 -10.15 -6.05 -27.08
C THR A 51 -10.03 -5.09 -28.27
N ASP A 52 -9.52 -3.88 -28.04
CA ASP A 52 -9.39 -2.83 -29.06
C ASP A 52 -7.94 -2.32 -29.14
N LYS A 53 -7.42 -2.19 -30.36
CA LYS A 53 -6.06 -1.69 -30.62
C LYS A 53 -5.99 -0.16 -30.69
N ASP A 54 -7.13 0.53 -30.87
CA ASP A 54 -7.21 1.98 -31.00
C ASP A 54 -7.47 2.69 -29.66
N LEU A 55 -7.27 1.99 -28.54
CA LEU A 55 -7.37 2.59 -27.21
C LEU A 55 -6.37 3.75 -27.04
N PRO A 56 -6.81 4.88 -26.46
CA PRO A 56 -5.96 6.07 -26.33
C PRO A 56 -4.87 5.90 -25.27
N VAL A 57 -3.80 6.68 -25.39
CA VAL A 57 -2.79 6.80 -24.33
C VAL A 57 -3.45 7.29 -23.04
N GLY A 58 -3.15 6.64 -21.93
CA GLY A 58 -3.77 6.90 -20.63
C GLY A 58 -5.01 6.05 -20.34
N TYR A 59 -5.53 5.30 -21.32
CA TYR A 59 -6.61 4.35 -21.07
C TYR A 59 -6.20 3.31 -20.03
N VAL A 60 -7.06 3.07 -19.04
CA VAL A 60 -6.84 2.09 -17.97
C VAL A 60 -7.26 0.71 -18.47
N VAL A 61 -6.30 -0.18 -18.67
CA VAL A 61 -6.54 -1.58 -19.08
C VAL A 61 -6.95 -2.48 -17.92
N GLY A 62 -6.63 -2.06 -16.70
CA GLY A 62 -7.01 -2.76 -15.48
C GLY A 62 -6.30 -2.17 -14.27
N THR A 63 -6.49 -2.79 -13.11
CA THR A 63 -5.87 -2.36 -11.86
C THR A 63 -5.28 -3.56 -11.16
N VAL A 64 -4.03 -3.44 -10.71
CA VAL A 64 -3.42 -4.39 -9.78
C VAL A 64 -3.64 -3.89 -8.35
N VAL A 65 -3.89 -4.80 -7.42
CA VAL A 65 -4.18 -4.46 -6.02
C VAL A 65 -3.19 -5.14 -5.11
N ALA A 66 -2.62 -4.38 -4.19
CA ALA A 66 -1.82 -4.90 -3.10
C ALA A 66 -2.33 -4.34 -1.78
N THR A 67 -2.02 -5.05 -0.70
CA THR A 67 -2.35 -4.67 0.67
C THR A 67 -1.11 -4.73 1.54
N ASP A 68 -1.00 -3.75 2.41
CA ASP A 68 -0.03 -3.71 3.50
C ASP A 68 -0.82 -3.65 4.83
N ARG A 69 -0.32 -4.33 5.85
CA ARG A 69 -0.98 -4.41 7.15
C ARG A 69 -0.50 -3.33 8.10
N ASP A 70 0.64 -2.69 7.81
CA ASP A 70 1.15 -1.60 8.60
C ASP A 70 0.21 -0.39 8.54
N LYS A 71 0.11 0.35 9.65
CA LYS A 71 -0.76 1.53 9.71
C LYS A 71 -0.03 2.80 9.33
N GLY A 72 -0.76 3.75 8.75
CA GLY A 72 -0.25 5.10 8.54
C GLY A 72 0.77 5.16 7.39
N PRO A 73 1.90 5.87 7.56
CA PRO A 73 2.91 6.01 6.51
C PRO A 73 3.59 4.70 6.11
N ASP A 74 3.78 3.79 7.07
CA ASP A 74 4.51 2.53 6.85
C ASP A 74 3.72 1.60 5.91
N GLY A 75 2.38 1.59 5.99
CA GLY A 75 1.53 0.84 5.05
C GLY A 75 1.28 1.52 3.69
N ARG A 76 2.06 2.53 3.28
CA ARG A 76 1.85 3.23 2.01
C ARG A 76 2.41 2.45 0.83
N ILE A 77 1.54 1.97 -0.03
CA ILE A 77 1.95 1.14 -1.17
C ILE A 77 2.35 2.00 -2.38
N VAL A 78 3.49 1.65 -2.96
CA VAL A 78 4.00 2.16 -4.23
C VAL A 78 4.09 1.04 -5.26
N TYR A 79 3.33 1.19 -6.35
CA TYR A 79 3.32 0.25 -7.46
C TYR A 79 4.38 0.58 -8.51
N GLN A 80 5.06 -0.44 -9.02
CA GLN A 80 6.02 -0.31 -10.11
C GLN A 80 5.97 -1.53 -11.03
N LEU A 81 6.28 -1.34 -12.30
CA LEU A 81 6.59 -2.47 -13.19
C LEU A 81 7.98 -3.00 -12.85
N THR A 82 8.14 -4.32 -12.76
CA THR A 82 9.46 -4.94 -12.49
C THR A 82 10.48 -4.50 -13.54
N ASN A 83 10.05 -4.46 -14.80
CA ASN A 83 10.81 -3.93 -15.92
C ASN A 83 9.97 -2.86 -16.63
N GLN A 84 10.63 -1.83 -17.17
CA GLN A 84 9.90 -0.86 -17.99
C GLN A 84 9.24 -1.55 -19.19
N HIS A 85 7.97 -1.22 -19.44
CA HIS A 85 7.24 -1.76 -20.57
C HIS A 85 7.08 -0.69 -21.67
N PRO A 86 7.24 -1.04 -22.96
CA PRO A 86 7.09 -0.07 -24.05
C PRO A 86 5.65 0.45 -24.18
N TYR A 87 4.65 -0.40 -23.93
CA TYR A 87 3.23 -0.08 -24.14
C TYR A 87 2.45 0.23 -22.87
N PHE A 88 2.97 -0.15 -21.69
CA PHE A 88 2.22 -0.06 -20.44
C PHE A 88 3.00 0.72 -19.38
N LYS A 89 2.25 1.39 -18.52
CA LYS A 89 2.75 2.02 -17.29
C LYS A 89 1.76 1.72 -16.16
N VAL A 90 2.22 1.79 -14.93
CA VAL A 90 1.36 1.67 -13.74
C VAL A 90 1.31 2.99 -13.00
N ASN A 91 0.13 3.37 -12.52
CA ASN A 91 0.01 4.47 -11.56
C ASN A 91 0.61 4.02 -10.22
N ARG A 92 1.57 4.80 -9.71
CA ARG A 92 2.33 4.45 -8.52
C ARG A 92 1.50 4.39 -7.24
N THR A 93 0.35 5.06 -7.16
CA THR A 93 -0.47 5.09 -5.94
C THR A 93 -1.76 4.29 -6.09
N THR A 94 -2.33 4.21 -7.30
CA THR A 94 -3.63 3.54 -7.50
C THR A 94 -3.51 2.11 -8.05
N GLY A 95 -2.33 1.69 -8.52
CA GLY A 95 -2.16 0.39 -9.18
C GLY A 95 -2.82 0.29 -10.57
N ALA A 96 -3.38 1.39 -11.09
CA ALA A 96 -4.00 1.42 -12.42
C ALA A 96 -2.94 1.19 -13.50
N VAL A 97 -3.11 0.12 -14.28
CA VAL A 97 -2.29 -0.20 -15.44
C VAL A 97 -2.87 0.52 -16.65
N MET A 98 -2.04 1.30 -17.32
CA MET A 98 -2.47 2.22 -18.38
C MET A 98 -1.63 2.08 -19.64
N ILE A 99 -2.24 2.43 -20.77
CA ILE A 99 -1.55 2.54 -22.06
C ILE A 99 -0.58 3.72 -22.02
N LYS A 100 0.70 3.45 -22.30
CA LYS A 100 1.79 4.44 -22.38
C LYS A 100 1.97 4.97 -23.81
N LYS A 101 1.72 4.12 -24.79
CA LYS A 101 1.90 4.40 -26.23
C LYS A 101 0.81 3.65 -27.01
N LYS A 102 0.35 4.22 -28.13
CA LYS A 102 -0.61 3.57 -29.03
C LYS A 102 -0.15 2.14 -29.35
N ILE A 103 -1.08 1.20 -29.26
CA ILE A 103 -0.84 -0.21 -29.55
C ILE A 103 -0.75 -0.39 -31.06
N ASP A 104 0.33 -1.00 -31.53
CA ASP A 104 0.55 -1.29 -32.95
C ASP A 104 0.55 -2.81 -33.19
N SER A 105 0.78 -3.22 -34.44
CA SER A 105 0.81 -4.62 -34.86
C SER A 105 1.94 -5.45 -34.20
N ASN A 106 2.91 -4.81 -33.54
CA ASN A 106 4.04 -5.48 -32.91
C ASN A 106 3.74 -5.91 -31.46
N LEU A 107 2.61 -5.47 -30.88
CA LEU A 107 2.19 -5.96 -29.58
C LEU A 107 1.70 -7.40 -29.71
N ASN A 108 2.41 -8.34 -29.07
CA ASN A 108 1.91 -9.69 -28.89
C ASN A 108 0.77 -9.67 -27.86
N ILE A 109 -0.43 -10.10 -28.27
CA ILE A 109 -1.66 -10.06 -27.45
C ILE A 109 -1.52 -10.93 -26.18
N LYS A 110 -0.58 -11.88 -26.15
CA LYS A 110 -0.20 -12.64 -24.95
C LYS A 110 1.10 -12.11 -24.37
N GLN A 111 1.04 -10.98 -23.68
CA GLN A 111 2.19 -10.41 -22.98
C GLN A 111 2.06 -10.59 -21.47
N GLU A 112 3.12 -11.12 -20.86
CA GLU A 112 3.24 -11.19 -19.41
C GLU A 112 3.96 -9.92 -18.93
N VAL A 113 3.29 -9.17 -18.06
CA VAL A 113 3.84 -7.98 -17.43
C VAL A 113 4.01 -8.28 -15.96
N SER A 114 5.25 -8.24 -15.48
CA SER A 114 5.56 -8.44 -14.07
C SER A 114 5.54 -7.11 -13.31
N PHE A 115 4.98 -7.14 -12.10
CA PHE A 115 4.85 -6.00 -11.22
C PHE A 115 5.63 -6.23 -9.93
N VAL A 116 6.07 -5.13 -9.31
CA VAL A 116 6.62 -5.11 -7.97
C VAL A 116 5.89 -4.03 -7.16
N VAL A 117 5.68 -4.31 -5.89
CA VAL A 117 5.15 -3.37 -4.90
C VAL A 117 6.20 -3.11 -3.83
N ARG A 118 6.20 -1.89 -3.30
CA ARG A 118 7.11 -1.44 -2.25
C ARG A 118 6.33 -0.57 -1.28
N ALA A 119 6.71 -0.61 0.00
CA ALA A 119 6.32 0.39 0.99
C ALA A 119 7.32 1.55 0.93
#